data_AF-A0A355GFD1-F1
#
_entry.id   AF-A0A355GFD1-F1
#
_cell.length_a   1.000
_cell.length_b   1.000
_cell.length_c   1.000
_cell.angle_alpha   90.00
_cell.angle_beta   90.00
_cell.angle_gamma   90.00
#
_symmetry.space_group_name_H-M   'P 1'
#
loop_
_entity.id
_entity.type
_entity.pdbx_description
1 polymer ?
#
loop_
_entity_poly.entity_id
_entity_poly.type
_entity_poly.pdbx_seq_one_letter_code
_entity_poly.pdbx_strand_id
1 'polypeptide(L)'
;SFVDLDLARTAVEQGQDTEIICKVNMKNPFEGDAKIKLVGLPPKVTTEDITFNKESKELIFKVKTDPASPQGRHKSLFCQVEIPINGETVVHTTGSTELRIDKPAPPKKDEPAKPDTV
;
A
#
# COMPACT_ATOMS: atom_id res chain seq x y z
N SER A 1 1.22 8.38 20.74
CA SER A 1 0.80 7.41 19.72
C SER A 1 0.93 6.00 20.27
N PHE A 2 0.04 5.08 19.90
CA PHE A 2 0.08 3.68 20.35
C PHE A 2 0.96 2.82 19.43
N VAL A 3 1.04 3.19 18.16
CA VAL A 3 1.73 2.44 17.11
C VAL A 3 2.52 3.41 16.25
N ASP A 4 3.71 2.99 15.84
CA ASP A 4 4.44 3.56 14.71
C ASP A 4 4.48 2.53 13.57
N LEU A 5 4.51 3.01 12.34
CA LEU A 5 4.43 2.15 11.16
C LEU A 5 5.56 2.45 10.18
N ASP A 6 6.26 1.40 9.77
CA ASP A 6 7.29 1.46 8.73
C ASP A 6 6.74 0.84 7.44
N LEU A 7 6.46 1.69 6.45
CA LEU A 7 5.90 1.28 5.18
C LEU A 7 7.00 1.08 4.13
N ALA A 8 6.94 -0.03 3.40
CA ALA A 8 7.80 -0.28 2.27
C ALA A 8 7.47 0.67 1.10
N ARG A 9 8.49 1.07 0.36
CA ARG A 9 8.32 1.76 -0.94
C ARG A 9 8.04 0.70 -1.99
N THR A 10 7.04 0.96 -2.84
CA THR A 10 6.59 -0.02 -3.83
C THR A 10 6.49 0.64 -5.21
N ALA A 11 6.74 -0.15 -6.26
CA ALA A 11 6.52 0.24 -7.64
C ALA A 11 5.51 -0.71 -8.30
N VAL A 12 4.71 -0.17 -9.22
CA VAL A 12 3.69 -0.92 -9.96
C VAL A 12 3.47 -0.30 -11.34
N GLU A 13 3.12 -1.09 -12.34
CA GLU A 13 2.69 -0.58 -13.64
C GLU A 13 1.20 -0.18 -13.60
N GLN A 14 0.79 0.81 -14.39
CA GLN A 14 -0.62 1.20 -14.50
C GLN A 14 -1.50 -0.01 -14.88
N GLY A 15 -2.62 -0.18 -14.17
CA GLY A 15 -3.56 -1.28 -14.40
C GLY A 15 -3.17 -2.59 -13.73
N GLN A 16 -2.11 -2.60 -12.91
CA GLN A 16 -1.68 -3.76 -12.13
C GLN A 16 -1.93 -3.56 -10.63
N ASP A 17 -1.93 -4.68 -9.92
CA ASP A 17 -2.03 -4.76 -8.47
C ASP A 17 -0.62 -4.88 -7.85
N THR A 18 -0.48 -4.38 -6.62
CA THR A 18 0.76 -4.50 -5.84
C THR A 18 0.45 -4.53 -4.34
N GLU A 19 1.49 -4.74 -3.54
CA GLU A 19 1.38 -4.80 -2.08
C GLU A 19 2.32 -3.79 -1.42
N ILE A 20 1.80 -3.06 -0.44
CA ILE A 20 2.59 -2.22 0.46
C ILE A 20 2.65 -2.92 1.81
N ILE A 21 3.84 -3.45 2.13
CA ILE A 21 4.13 -4.09 3.41
C ILE A 21 4.32 -2.99 4.46
N CYS A 22 3.65 -3.14 5.59
CA CYS A 22 3.67 -2.21 6.70
C CYS A 22 4.08 -2.95 7.98
N LYS A 23 5.28 -2.67 8.48
CA LYS A 23 5.74 -3.23 9.76
C LYS A 23 5.14 -2.44 10.92
N VAL A 24 4.64 -3.17 11.91
CA VAL A 24 3.96 -2.59 13.08
C VAL A 24 4.94 -2.52 14.23
N ASN A 25 5.23 -1.30 14.70
CA ASN A 25 5.97 -1.06 15.92
C ASN A 25 5.00 -0.66 17.03
N MET A 26 4.60 -1.65 17.84
CA MET A 26 3.65 -1.47 18.94
C MET A 26 4.33 -0.81 20.14
N LYS A 27 4.08 0.49 20.35
CA LYS A 27 4.64 1.27 21.47
C LYS A 27 3.85 1.07 22.75
N ASN A 28 2.54 1.21 22.64
CA ASN A 28 1.61 1.02 23.74
C ASN A 28 0.58 -0.01 23.28
N PRO A 29 0.62 -1.24 23.81
CA PRO A 29 -0.39 -2.25 23.51
C PRO A 29 -1.79 -1.78 23.91
N PHE A 30 -2.79 -2.21 23.15
CA PHE A 30 -4.20 -1.95 23.41
C PHE A 30 -5.01 -3.24 23.28
N GLU A 31 -6.17 -3.28 23.92
CA GLU A 31 -7.11 -4.40 23.79
C GLU A 31 -8.12 -4.12 22.68
N GLY A 32 -8.54 -5.18 22.00
CA GLY A 32 -9.49 -5.12 20.89
C GLY A 32 -8.83 -4.83 19.54
N ASP A 33 -9.70 -4.48 18.60
CA ASP A 33 -9.38 -4.38 17.18
C ASP A 33 -9.36 -2.91 16.73
N ALA A 34 -8.18 -2.46 16.32
CA ALA A 34 -8.00 -1.15 15.70
C ALA A 34 -8.17 -1.24 14.18
N LYS A 35 -8.53 -0.12 13.56
CA LYS A 35 -8.59 0.02 12.11
C LYS A 35 -7.45 0.88 11.63
N ILE A 36 -6.93 0.56 10.46
CA ILE A 36 -5.92 1.35 9.77
C ILE A 36 -6.32 1.57 8.31
N LYS A 37 -6.17 2.81 7.86
CA LYS A 37 -6.42 3.25 6.49
C LYS A 37 -5.14 3.80 5.87
N LEU A 38 -4.88 3.46 4.62
CA LEU A 38 -3.83 4.10 3.83
C LEU A 38 -4.43 5.30 3.08
N VAL A 39 -3.98 6.50 3.46
CA VAL A 39 -4.51 7.78 2.98
C VAL A 39 -3.51 8.42 2.02
N GLY A 40 -3.98 9.35 1.19
CA GLY A 40 -3.13 10.06 0.23
C GLY A 40 -2.81 9.28 -1.03
N LEU A 41 -3.64 8.28 -1.36
CA LEU A 41 -3.56 7.52 -2.61
C LEU A 41 -3.75 8.46 -3.83
N PRO A 42 -3.02 8.21 -4.93
CA PRO A 42 -3.25 8.94 -6.18
C PRO A 42 -4.66 8.70 -6.74
N PRO A 43 -5.16 9.57 -7.63
CA PRO A 43 -6.40 9.32 -8.37
C PRO A 43 -6.42 7.93 -9.01
N LYS A 44 -7.56 7.24 -8.91
CA LYS A 44 -7.81 5.89 -9.44
C LYS A 44 -6.89 4.79 -8.87
N VAL A 45 -6.39 5.00 -7.65
CA VAL A 45 -5.69 3.97 -6.88
C VAL A 45 -6.55 3.64 -5.67
N THR A 46 -6.76 2.35 -5.41
CA THR A 46 -7.61 1.89 -4.31
C THR A 46 -6.91 0.86 -3.45
N THR A 47 -7.37 0.76 -2.21
CA THR A 47 -6.99 -0.27 -1.24
C THR A 47 -8.13 -0.43 -0.23
N GLU A 48 -8.02 -1.42 0.64
CA GLU A 48 -9.00 -1.70 1.69
C GLU A 48 -8.44 -1.35 3.06
N ASP A 49 -9.32 -0.97 3.97
CA ASP A 49 -8.98 -0.77 5.38
C ASP A 49 -8.62 -2.12 6.01
N ILE A 50 -7.64 -2.11 6.91
CA ILE A 50 -7.19 -3.32 7.60
C ILE A 50 -7.56 -3.20 9.08
N THR A 51 -7.97 -4.32 9.67
CA THR A 51 -8.13 -4.46 11.12
C THR A 51 -6.88 -5.12 11.70
N PHE A 52 -6.40 -4.64 12.84
CA PHE A 52 -5.23 -5.20 13.52
C PHE A 52 -5.33 -5.01 15.04
N ASN A 53 -4.50 -5.75 15.78
CA ASN A 53 -4.48 -5.73 17.23
C ASN A 53 -3.05 -5.77 17.79
N LYS A 54 -2.90 -5.87 19.12
CA LYS A 54 -1.61 -5.90 19.81
C LYS A 54 -0.65 -7.02 19.37
N GLU A 55 -1.15 -8.09 18.75
CA GLU A 55 -0.33 -9.22 18.29
C GLU A 55 0.19 -9.03 16.86
N SER A 56 -0.34 -8.04 16.14
CA SER A 56 0.00 -7.76 14.74
C SER A 56 1.40 -7.17 14.64
N LYS A 57 2.26 -7.82 13.85
CA LYS A 57 3.66 -7.38 13.60
C LYS A 57 3.85 -6.81 12.19
N GLU A 58 2.98 -7.20 11.27
CA GLU A 58 3.03 -6.82 9.87
C GLU A 58 1.61 -6.77 9.31
N LEU A 59 1.35 -5.80 8.44
CA LEU A 59 0.10 -5.60 7.71
C LEU A 59 0.41 -5.41 6.23
N ILE A 60 -0.49 -5.84 5.35
CA ILE A 60 -0.28 -5.77 3.90
C ILE A 60 -1.45 -5.05 3.25
N PHE A 61 -1.20 -3.85 2.72
CA PHE A 61 -2.18 -3.15 1.89
C PHE A 61 -2.09 -3.67 0.46
N LYS A 62 -3.17 -4.30 -0.01
CA LYS A 62 -3.34 -4.63 -1.43
C LYS A 62 -3.77 -3.37 -2.17
N VAL A 63 -2.91 -2.89 -3.05
CA VAL A 63 -3.09 -1.65 -3.80
C VAL A 63 -3.39 -1.99 -5.25
N LYS A 64 -4.50 -1.47 -5.75
CA LYS A 64 -4.92 -1.65 -7.15
C LYS A 64 -4.76 -0.35 -7.91
N THR A 65 -4.16 -0.42 -9.09
CA THR A 65 -4.07 0.72 -9.99
C THR A 65 -4.93 0.51 -11.22
N ASP A 66 -5.38 1.61 -11.81
CA ASP A 66 -6.11 1.67 -13.06
C ASP A 66 -5.13 1.99 -14.22
N PRO A 67 -5.42 1.58 -15.47
CA PRO A 67 -4.63 1.98 -16.63
C PRO A 67 -4.44 3.50 -16.80
N ALA A 68 -5.33 4.31 -16.21
CA ALA A 68 -5.26 5.76 -16.19
C ALA A 68 -4.85 6.35 -14.82
N SER A 69 -4.38 5.54 -13.86
CA SER A 69 -3.74 6.07 -12.65
C SER A 69 -2.53 6.94 -13.03
N PRO A 70 -2.28 8.11 -12.40
CA PRO A 70 -1.21 9.00 -12.82
C PRO A 70 0.19 8.36 -12.70
N GLN A 71 0.96 8.34 -13.79
CA GLN A 71 2.36 7.91 -13.77
C GLN A 71 3.20 8.87 -12.90
N GLY A 72 4.14 8.33 -12.12
CA GLY A 72 5.11 9.12 -11.38
C GLY A 72 5.39 8.57 -9.98
N ARG A 73 6.10 9.35 -9.18
CA ARG A 73 6.39 9.06 -7.77
C ARG A 73 5.41 9.80 -6.89
N HIS A 74 4.61 9.07 -6.13
CA HIS A 74 3.60 9.61 -5.23
C HIS A 74 4.06 9.44 -3.79
N LYS A 75 4.41 10.56 -3.13
CA LYS A 75 4.96 10.60 -1.76
C LYS A 75 3.95 11.07 -0.71
N SER A 76 2.68 11.14 -1.09
CA SER A 76 1.58 11.61 -0.24
C SER A 76 1.00 10.52 0.66
N LEU A 77 1.48 9.28 0.55
CA LEU A 77 0.88 8.15 1.24
C LEU A 77 1.31 8.09 2.70
N PHE A 78 0.34 7.99 3.61
CA PHE A 78 0.52 7.82 5.06
C PHE A 78 -0.63 7.01 5.65
N CYS A 79 -0.48 6.49 6.87
CA CYS A 79 -1.55 5.74 7.53
C CYS A 79 -2.32 6.60 8.53
N GLN A 80 -3.63 6.43 8.56
CA GLN A 80 -4.51 6.88 9.65
C GLN A 80 -4.95 5.67 10.45
N VAL A 81 -4.70 5.69 11.76
CA VAL A 81 -5.00 4.61 12.70
C VAL A 81 -6.11 5.07 13.63
N GLU A 82 -7.13 4.24 13.79
CA GLU A 82 -8.29 4.44 14.66
C GLU A 82 -8.31 3.32 15.71
N ILE A 83 -8.09 3.66 16.98
CA ILE A 83 -8.01 2.68 18.08
C ILE A 83 -9.16 2.92 19.06
N PRO A 84 -10.01 1.91 19.34
CA PRO A 84 -11.02 2.00 20.38
C PRO A 84 -10.38 1.87 21.77
N ILE A 85 -10.51 2.88 22.62
CA ILE A 85 -10.01 2.89 24.00
C ILE A 85 -11.14 3.36 24.92
N ASN A 86 -11.55 2.52 25.86
CA ASN A 86 -12.55 2.86 26.90
C ASN A 86 -13.86 3.47 26.37
N GLY A 87 -14.31 3.06 25.18
CA GLY A 87 -15.53 3.58 24.54
C GLY A 87 -15.33 4.83 23.69
N GLU A 88 -14.11 5.38 23.63
CA GLU A 88 -13.74 6.47 22.72
C GLU A 88 -12.84 5.95 21.59
N THR A 89 -12.77 6.68 20.47
CA THR A 89 -11.85 6.35 19.36
C THR A 89 -10.71 7.35 19.31
N VAL A 90 -9.50 6.86 19.53
CA VAL A 90 -8.28 7.64 19.37
C VAL A 90 -7.81 7.54 17.93
N VAL A 91 -7.74 8.68 17.24
CA VAL A 91 -7.26 8.77 15.85
C VAL A 91 -5.87 9.39 15.83
N HIS A 92 -4.94 8.78 15.10
CA HIS A 92 -3.64 9.39 14.82
C HIS A 92 -3.10 8.99 13.45
N THR A 93 -2.23 9.84 12.90
CA THR A 93 -1.54 9.58 11.63
C THR A 93 -0.10 9.14 11.90
N THR A 94 0.37 8.12 11.19
CA THR A 94 1.74 7.63 11.31
C THR A 94 2.17 6.90 10.04
N GLY A 95 3.48 6.71 9.88
CA GLY A 95 4.06 6.09 8.70
C GLY A 95 3.93 6.96 7.44
N SER A 96 4.88 6.82 6.53
CA SER A 96 4.81 7.44 5.21
C SER A 96 5.55 6.60 4.18
N THR A 97 5.13 6.64 2.92
CA THR A 97 5.81 5.91 1.85
C THR A 97 5.70 6.59 0.48
N GLU A 98 6.41 6.02 -0.48
CA GLU A 98 6.34 6.33 -1.91
C GLU A 98 5.71 5.15 -2.65
N LEU A 99 4.66 5.44 -3.43
CA LEU A 99 4.17 4.56 -4.49
C LEU A 99 4.65 5.11 -5.83
N ARG A 100 5.46 4.33 -6.55
CA ARG A 100 5.86 4.67 -7.93
C ARG A 100 4.93 3.95 -8.91
N ILE A 101 4.30 4.70 -9.79
CA ILE A 101 3.46 4.16 -10.86
C ILE A 101 4.20 4.37 -12.19
N ASP A 102 4.49 3.27 -12.87
CA ASP A 102 5.17 3.26 -14.16
C ASP A 102 4.15 3.02 -15.29
N LYS A 103 4.44 3.54 -16.49
CA LYS A 103 3.68 3.13 -17.68
C LYS A 103 3.99 1.66 -17.99
N PRO A 104 3.00 0.88 -18.46
CA PRO A 104 3.27 -0.47 -18.94
C PRO A 104 4.37 -0.46 -19.99
N ALA A 105 5.29 -1.40 -19.91
CA ALA A 105 6.27 -1.58 -20.97
C ALA A 105 5.54 -1.86 -22.30
N PRO A 106 6.01 -1.32 -23.44
CA PRO A 106 5.43 -1.66 -24.73
C PRO A 106 5.55 -3.18 -24.94
N PRO A 107 4.52 -3.84 -25.50
CA PRO A 107 4.58 -5.26 -25.80
C PRO A 107 5.79 -5.53 -26.69
N LYS A 108 6.62 -6.52 -26.33
CA LYS A 108 7.74 -6.94 -27.16
C LYS A 108 7.19 -7.30 -28.54
N LYS A 109 7.69 -6.68 -29.60
CA LYS A 109 7.41 -7.14 -30.97
C LYS A 109 7.86 -8.59 -31.06
N ASP A 110 6.97 -9.47 -31.48
CA ASP A 110 7.30 -10.85 -31.84
C ASP A 110 8.49 -10.82 -32.81
N GLU A 111 9.65 -11.27 -32.34
CA GLU A 111 10.79 -11.49 -33.20
C GLU A 111 10.42 -12.70 -34.09
N PRO A 112 10.42 -12.58 -35.43
CA PRO A 112 10.05 -13.70 -36.29
C PRO A 112 10.99 -14.86 -35.99
N ALA A 113 10.42 -16.04 -35.68
CA ALA A 113 11.20 -17.26 -35.56
C ALA A 113 12.05 -17.42 -36.83
N LYS A 114 13.38 -17.49 -36.65
CA LYS A 114 14.30 -17.77 -37.76
C LYS A 114 13.85 -19.09 -38.40
N PRO A 115 13.58 -19.14 -39.71
CA PRO A 115 13.27 -20.39 -40.37
C PRO A 115 14.50 -21.31 -40.31
N ASP A 116 14.32 -22.51 -39.78
CA ASP A 116 15.30 -23.58 -39.85
C ASP A 116 15.64 -23.86 -41.32
N THR A 117 16.93 -23.82 -41.64
CA THR A 117 17.44 -24.12 -42.97
C THR A 117 17.44 -25.64 -43.15
N VAL A 118 16.83 -26.09 -44.25
CA VAL A 118 16.76 -27.49 -44.72
C VAL A 118 18.13 -28.04 -45.08
#